data_AF-A0A931B965-F1
#
_entry.id   AF-A0A931B965-F1
#
_cell.length_a   1.000
_cell.length_b   1.000
_cell.length_c   1.000
_cell.angle_alpha   90.00
_cell.angle_beta   90.00
_cell.angle_gamma   90.00
#
_symmetry.space_group_name_H-M   'P 1'
#
loop_
_entity.id
_entity.type
_entity.pdbx_description
1 polymer ?
#
loop_
_entity_poly.entity_id
_entity_poly.type
_entity_poly.pdbx_seq_one_letter_code
_entity_poly.pdbx_strand_id
1 'polypeptide(L)'
;MRTGDYSGGNAAEQAYQLRTSGYPEYEVPIPAGLSKSNTLMVDGLRSTDGMAVEAKYVKNQNSCYRTLDELIKNHATGKKNFLFLDDRLELKKYAAAIADPRNQGQIRGVEIDTNNQPSIAYWRTMMAAYGVKGYARYVP
;
A
#
# COMPACT_ATOMS: atom_id res chain seq x y z
N MET A 1 -4.91 -13.88 -11.79
CA MET A 1 -5.34 -12.51 -11.38
C MET A 1 -5.98 -11.83 -12.57
N ARG A 2 -6.91 -10.90 -12.36
CA ARG A 2 -7.47 -10.10 -13.46
C ARG A 2 -6.70 -8.78 -13.56
N THR A 3 -6.54 -8.28 -14.78
CA THR A 3 -5.90 -6.99 -15.04
C THR A 3 -6.94 -5.88 -14.96
N GLY A 4 -6.64 -4.79 -14.25
CA GLY A 4 -7.45 -3.58 -14.16
C GLY A 4 -6.91 -2.40 -14.98
N ASP A 5 -7.65 -1.30 -14.99
CA ASP A 5 -7.20 0.01 -15.50
C ASP A 5 -6.43 0.81 -14.43
N TYR A 6 -5.83 1.95 -14.80
CA TYR A 6 -5.13 2.83 -13.85
C TYR A 6 -6.01 3.22 -12.66
N SER A 7 -5.40 3.32 -11.47
CA SER A 7 -6.05 3.95 -10.33
C SER A 7 -6.46 5.36 -10.75
N GLY A 8 -7.69 5.75 -10.41
CA GLY A 8 -8.13 7.12 -10.63
C GLY A 8 -7.12 8.12 -10.06
N GLY A 9 -7.04 9.32 -10.62
CA GLY A 9 -6.03 10.29 -10.20
C GLY A 9 -5.74 11.27 -11.31
N ASN A 10 -4.97 12.31 -10.98
CA ASN A 10 -4.49 13.27 -11.97
C ASN A 10 -3.30 12.70 -12.77
N ALA A 11 -2.90 13.38 -13.85
CA ALA A 11 -1.85 12.89 -14.74
C ALA A 11 -0.50 12.62 -14.05
N ALA A 12 -0.16 13.37 -12.99
CA ALA A 12 1.08 13.14 -12.25
C ALA A 12 1.01 11.88 -11.37
N GLU A 13 -0.16 11.59 -10.79
CA GLU A 13 -0.40 10.37 -10.00
C GLU A 13 -0.31 9.13 -10.89
N GLN A 14 -0.97 9.15 -12.04
CA GLN A 14 -0.91 8.06 -13.02
C GLN A 14 0.50 7.86 -13.58
N ALA A 15 1.22 8.94 -13.90
CA ALA A 15 2.59 8.85 -14.38
C ALA A 15 3.57 8.36 -13.30
N TYR A 16 3.30 8.66 -12.04
CA TYR A 16 4.05 8.12 -10.91
C TYR A 16 3.81 6.61 -10.81
N GLN A 17 2.55 6.18 -10.72
CA GLN A 17 2.17 4.77 -10.68
C GLN A 17 2.79 3.97 -11.83
N LEU A 18 2.64 4.42 -13.07
CA LEU A 18 3.20 3.74 -14.25
C LEU A 18 4.72 3.56 -14.14
N ARG A 19 5.44 4.54 -13.60
CA ARG A 19 6.89 4.49 -13.45
C ARG A 19 7.32 3.57 -12.30
N THR A 20 6.55 3.50 -11.22
CA THR A 20 6.94 2.80 -9.99
C THR A 20 6.40 1.37 -9.91
N SER A 21 5.09 1.20 -10.09
CA SER A 21 4.40 -0.08 -9.98
C SER A 21 4.16 -0.74 -11.34
N GLY A 22 4.18 0.03 -12.43
CA GLY A 22 3.91 -0.45 -13.78
C GLY A 22 2.43 -0.39 -14.15
N TYR A 23 2.07 -1.10 -15.21
CA TYR A 23 0.70 -1.31 -15.69
C TYR A 23 0.62 -2.72 -16.31
N PRO A 24 -0.51 -3.44 -16.17
CA PRO A 24 -1.77 -3.05 -15.52
C PRO A 24 -1.78 -3.20 -14.00
N GLU A 25 -2.83 -2.69 -13.36
CA GLU A 25 -3.20 -3.11 -12.01
C GLU A 25 -3.65 -4.57 -11.99
N TYR A 26 -3.58 -5.17 -10.80
CA TYR A 26 -4.01 -6.55 -10.60
C TYR A 26 -5.10 -6.64 -9.55
N GLU A 27 -6.24 -7.20 -9.93
CA GLU A 27 -7.28 -7.62 -8.99
C GLU A 27 -6.93 -9.01 -8.45
N VAL A 28 -6.71 -9.07 -7.14
CA VAL A 28 -6.29 -10.28 -6.43
C VAL A 28 -7.34 -10.70 -5.40
N PRO A 29 -7.64 -12.00 -5.27
CA PRO A 29 -8.63 -12.48 -4.31
C PRO A 29 -8.18 -12.23 -2.86
N ILE A 30 -9.15 -11.88 -2.00
CA ILE A 30 -9.00 -11.82 -0.55
C ILE A 30 -10.18 -12.53 0.13
N PRO A 31 -10.11 -12.88 1.42
CA PRO A 31 -11.24 -13.44 2.16
C PRO A 31 -12.50 -12.58 2.08
N ALA A 32 -13.66 -13.24 2.16
CA ALA A 32 -14.94 -12.55 2.06
C ALA A 32 -15.13 -11.54 3.20
N GLY A 33 -15.78 -10.40 2.89
CA GLY A 33 -16.12 -9.36 3.87
C GLY A 33 -15.01 -8.33 4.14
N LEU A 34 -13.84 -8.46 3.52
CA LEU A 34 -12.76 -7.46 3.60
C LEU A 34 -12.86 -6.35 2.54
N SER A 35 -13.62 -6.59 1.47
CA SER A 35 -13.99 -5.58 0.47
C SER A 35 -15.33 -5.97 -0.18
N LYS A 36 -15.99 -5.05 -0.88
CA LYS A 36 -17.28 -5.30 -1.54
C LYS A 36 -17.18 -6.41 -2.60
N SER A 37 -16.05 -6.50 -3.30
CA SER A 37 -15.77 -7.47 -4.35
C SER A 37 -15.08 -8.74 -3.84
N ASN A 38 -14.71 -8.79 -2.56
CA ASN A 38 -13.82 -9.82 -2.00
C ASN A 38 -12.48 -9.92 -2.76
N THR A 39 -12.03 -8.78 -3.30
CA THR A 39 -10.75 -8.62 -3.98
C THR A 39 -10.01 -7.38 -3.47
N LEU A 40 -8.73 -7.32 -3.76
CA LEU A 40 -7.84 -6.18 -3.56
C LEU A 40 -7.28 -5.78 -4.93
N MET A 41 -7.32 -4.49 -5.25
CA MET A 41 -6.57 -3.94 -6.37
C MET A 41 -5.14 -3.66 -5.90
N VAL A 42 -4.19 -4.04 -6.72
CA VAL A 42 -2.76 -3.82 -6.50
C VAL A 42 -2.23 -3.01 -7.66
N ASP A 43 -1.54 -1.90 -7.39
CA ASP A 43 -1.06 -1.00 -8.44
C ASP A 43 -0.11 -1.69 -9.44
N GLY A 44 0.63 -2.71 -8.99
CA GLY A 44 1.46 -3.57 -9.82
C GLY A 44 1.92 -4.84 -9.11
N LEU A 45 2.16 -5.92 -9.88
CA LEU A 45 2.67 -7.17 -9.33
C LEU A 45 3.95 -7.59 -10.04
N ARG A 46 5.05 -7.61 -9.29
CA ARG A 46 6.37 -7.92 -9.83
C ARG A 46 6.61 -9.43 -9.85
N SER A 47 6.77 -9.99 -11.05
CA SER A 47 6.91 -11.44 -11.26
C SER A 47 8.25 -12.03 -10.78
N THR A 48 9.30 -11.22 -10.66
CA THR A 48 10.64 -11.71 -10.29
C THR A 48 10.74 -12.14 -8.82
N ASP A 49 9.97 -11.51 -7.93
CA ASP A 49 10.01 -11.78 -6.49
C ASP A 49 8.64 -11.85 -5.81
N GLY A 50 7.56 -11.63 -6.56
CA GLY A 50 6.17 -11.68 -6.08
C GLY A 50 5.79 -10.49 -5.20
N MET A 51 6.47 -9.36 -5.34
CA MET A 51 6.12 -8.15 -4.59
C MET A 51 4.94 -7.44 -5.25
N ALA A 52 3.89 -7.21 -4.47
CA ALA A 52 2.84 -6.24 -4.79
C ALA A 52 3.44 -4.83 -4.61
N VAL A 53 3.56 -4.07 -5.69
CA VAL A 53 4.16 -2.73 -5.69
C VAL A 53 3.04 -1.70 -5.62
N GLU A 54 3.07 -0.86 -4.59
CA GLU A 54 2.08 0.17 -4.28
C GLU A 54 2.68 1.56 -4.44
N ALA A 55 2.07 2.38 -5.29
CA ALA A 55 2.52 3.72 -5.62
C ALA A 55 1.81 4.76 -4.73
N LYS A 56 2.50 5.26 -3.71
CA LYS A 56 1.96 6.31 -2.81
C LYS A 56 2.54 7.68 -3.17
N TYR A 57 1.94 8.30 -4.19
CA TYR A 57 2.25 9.67 -4.59
C TYR A 57 1.74 10.71 -3.59
N VAL A 58 2.56 11.70 -3.29
CA VAL A 58 2.25 12.84 -2.43
C VAL A 58 2.39 14.13 -3.24
N LYS A 59 1.25 14.74 -3.55
CA LYS A 59 1.16 15.99 -4.33
C LYS A 59 1.85 17.17 -3.65
N ASN A 60 1.68 17.31 -2.34
CA ASN A 60 2.35 18.34 -1.54
C ASN A 60 3.06 17.67 -0.36
N GLN A 61 4.37 17.52 -0.49
CA GLN A 61 5.20 16.85 0.52
C GLN A 61 5.25 17.63 1.84
N ASN A 62 5.13 18.96 1.80
CA ASN A 62 5.15 19.81 2.99
C ASN A 62 3.89 19.69 3.85
N SER A 63 2.78 19.23 3.28
CA SER A 63 1.52 19.02 4.01
C SER A 63 1.21 17.53 4.24
N CYS A 64 2.18 16.64 4.02
CA CYS A 64 1.98 15.22 4.21
C CYS A 64 1.93 14.89 5.70
N TYR A 65 0.78 14.41 6.17
CA TYR A 65 0.57 14.01 7.56
C TYR A 65 1.11 12.60 7.88
N ARG A 66 1.52 11.85 6.85
CA ARG A 66 2.08 10.49 6.99
C ARG A 66 3.56 10.60 7.36
N THR A 67 3.85 11.00 8.58
CA THR A 67 5.21 11.12 9.14
C THR A 67 5.35 10.31 10.42
N LEU A 68 6.59 9.98 10.78
CA LEU A 68 6.87 9.30 12.06
C LEU A 68 6.47 10.17 13.26
N ASP A 69 6.73 11.48 13.20
CA ASP A 69 6.41 12.40 14.29
C ASP A 69 4.90 12.49 14.55
N GLU A 70 4.10 12.61 13.49
CA GLU A 70 2.65 12.56 13.62
C GLU A 70 2.20 11.22 14.18
N LEU A 71 2.79 10.10 13.75
CA LEU A 71 2.47 8.80 14.29
C LEU A 71 2.75 8.71 15.81
N ILE A 72 3.94 9.16 16.25
CA ILE A 72 4.34 9.17 17.67
C ILE A 72 3.41 10.06 18.49
N LYS A 73 3.14 11.28 18.01
CA LYS A 73 2.27 12.25 18.68
C LYS A 73 0.84 11.72 18.84
N ASN A 74 0.28 11.12 17.80
CA ASN A 74 -1.08 10.58 17.85
C ASN A 74 -1.14 9.30 18.73
N HIS A 75 -0.08 8.49 18.77
CA HIS A 75 0.04 7.36 19.71
C HIS A 75 0.07 7.83 21.17
N ALA A 76 0.93 8.80 21.50
CA ALA A 76 1.12 9.31 22.86
C ALA A 76 -0.14 10.01 23.42
N THR A 77 -0.94 10.63 22.55
CA THR A 77 -2.18 11.34 22.95
C THR A 77 -3.40 10.44 23.06
N GLY A 78 -3.25 9.11 22.90
CA GLY A 78 -4.35 8.16 23.05
C GLY A 78 -5.41 8.25 21.94
N LYS A 79 -5.10 8.93 20.82
CA LYS A 79 -5.99 8.99 19.67
C LYS A 79 -6.08 7.60 19.06
N LYS A 80 -7.15 6.86 19.40
CA LYS A 80 -7.34 5.44 19.03
C LYS A 80 -7.26 5.14 17.52
N ASN A 81 -7.37 6.18 16.67
CA ASN A 81 -7.22 6.11 15.21
C ASN A 81 -5.89 6.71 14.71
N PHE A 82 -4.81 6.67 15.50
CA PHE A 82 -3.49 7.18 15.09
C PHE A 82 -2.92 6.49 13.85
N LEU A 83 -3.39 5.28 13.58
CA LEU A 83 -3.20 4.57 12.32
C LEU A 83 -4.38 4.97 11.42
N PHE A 84 -4.12 5.77 10.39
CA PHE A 84 -5.15 6.30 9.48
C PHE A 84 -6.05 5.16 9.00
N LEU A 85 -7.36 5.29 9.23
CA LEU A 85 -8.33 4.20 9.11
C LEU A 85 -8.23 3.51 7.75
N ASP A 86 -8.14 4.29 6.68
CA ASP A 86 -8.11 3.77 5.33
C ASP A 86 -6.81 3.01 5.04
N ASP A 87 -5.65 3.59 5.41
CA ASP A 87 -4.35 2.93 5.28
C ASP A 87 -4.31 1.62 6.08
N ARG A 88 -4.89 1.61 7.27
CA ARG A 88 -5.05 0.39 8.09
C ARG A 88 -5.92 -0.66 7.39
N LEU A 89 -7.06 -0.25 6.85
CA LEU A 89 -8.00 -1.17 6.19
C LEU A 89 -7.36 -1.75 4.93
N GLU A 90 -6.61 -0.95 4.19
CA GLU A 90 -5.86 -1.38 3.01
C GLU A 90 -4.75 -2.38 3.37
N LEU A 91 -3.93 -2.08 4.38
CA LEU A 91 -2.88 -3.00 4.84
C LEU A 91 -3.43 -4.31 5.39
N LYS A 92 -4.61 -4.29 6.02
CA LYS A 92 -5.31 -5.53 6.40
C LYS A 92 -5.70 -6.39 5.20
N LYS A 93 -6.13 -5.78 4.10
CA LYS A 93 -6.41 -6.51 2.85
C LYS A 93 -5.12 -7.10 2.30
N TYR A 94 -4.01 -6.38 2.36
CA TYR A 94 -2.70 -6.88 1.92
C TYR A 94 -2.21 -8.08 2.75
N ALA A 95 -2.29 -8.00 4.08
CA ALA A 95 -1.97 -9.14 4.95
C ALA A 95 -2.84 -10.35 4.61
N ALA A 96 -4.13 -10.13 4.38
CA ALA A 96 -5.06 -11.19 3.99
C ALA A 96 -4.77 -11.75 2.58
N ALA A 97 -4.40 -10.91 1.63
CA ALA A 97 -4.03 -11.31 0.26
C ALA A 97 -2.77 -12.19 0.27
N ILE A 98 -1.75 -11.83 1.06
CA ILE A 98 -0.52 -12.62 1.22
C ILE A 98 -0.83 -13.98 1.85
N ALA A 99 -1.76 -14.04 2.81
CA ALA A 99 -2.14 -15.27 3.49
C ALA A 99 -3.13 -16.14 2.70
N ASP A 100 -3.75 -15.60 1.64
CA ASP A 100 -4.79 -16.30 0.89
C ASP A 100 -4.19 -17.46 0.06
N PRO A 101 -4.67 -18.71 0.24
CA PRO A 101 -4.21 -19.85 -0.55
C PRO A 101 -4.30 -19.64 -2.07
N ARG A 102 -5.26 -18.84 -2.53
CA ARG A 102 -5.47 -18.54 -3.96
C ARG A 102 -4.37 -17.66 -4.56
N ASN A 103 -3.58 -16.98 -3.72
CA ASN A 103 -2.47 -16.12 -4.12
C ASN A 103 -1.09 -16.77 -3.88
N GLN A 104 -1.05 -18.03 -3.41
CA GLN A 104 0.21 -18.71 -3.10
C GLN A 104 1.18 -18.69 -4.30
N GLY A 105 2.41 -18.28 -4.03
CA GLY A 105 3.46 -18.16 -5.03
C GLY A 105 3.39 -16.92 -5.92
N GLN A 106 2.30 -16.15 -5.88
CA GLN A 106 2.13 -14.93 -6.69
C GLN A 106 2.40 -13.67 -5.87
N ILE A 107 1.86 -13.59 -4.65
CA ILE A 107 2.10 -12.46 -3.74
C ILE A 107 2.90 -12.95 -2.54
N ARG A 108 4.08 -12.36 -2.33
CA ARG A 108 5.02 -12.75 -1.27
C ARG A 108 5.29 -11.62 -0.28
N GLY A 109 4.89 -10.40 -0.61
CA GLY A 109 5.01 -9.21 0.22
C GLY A 109 4.54 -7.95 -0.52
N VAL A 110 4.64 -6.81 0.14
CA VAL A 110 4.27 -5.49 -0.40
C VAL A 110 5.49 -4.56 -0.42
N GLU A 111 5.69 -3.87 -1.52
CA GLU A 111 6.66 -2.80 -1.69
C GLU A 111 5.90 -1.49 -1.82
N ILE A 112 6.03 -0.60 -0.83
CA ILE A 112 5.43 0.73 -0.89
C ILE A 112 6.46 1.73 -1.40
N ASP A 113 6.21 2.25 -2.60
CA ASP A 113 7.03 3.26 -3.27
C ASP A 113 6.39 4.63 -3.10
N THR A 114 7.13 5.56 -2.48
CA THR A 114 6.63 6.92 -2.26
C THR A 114 7.64 7.99 -2.69
N ASN A 115 7.14 9.07 -3.27
CA ASN A 115 7.90 10.28 -3.57
C ASN A 115 8.07 11.21 -2.36
N ASN A 116 7.71 10.76 -1.15
CA ASN A 116 7.86 11.54 0.07
C ASN A 116 8.73 10.80 1.09
N GLN A 117 10.02 11.14 1.14
CA GLN A 117 11.01 10.46 1.98
C GLN A 117 10.63 10.37 3.47
N PRO A 118 10.08 11.42 4.12
CA PRO A 118 9.62 11.35 5.51
C PRO A 118 8.54 10.29 5.78
N SER A 119 7.76 9.90 4.75
CA SER A 119 6.67 8.92 4.92
C SER A 119 7.13 7.47 4.93
N ILE A 120 8.38 7.17 4.57
CA ILE A 120 8.91 5.80 4.59
C ILE A 120 8.79 5.18 5.99
N ALA A 121 9.17 5.94 7.03
CA ALA A 121 9.11 5.46 8.40
C ALA A 121 7.66 5.19 8.82
N TYR A 122 6.74 6.08 8.47
CA TYR A 122 5.30 5.88 8.68
C TYR A 122 4.82 4.56 8.05
N TRP A 123 5.11 4.33 6.76
CA TRP A 123 4.67 3.12 6.06
C TRP A 123 5.28 1.85 6.65
N ARG A 124 6.58 1.85 6.98
CA ARG A 124 7.23 0.71 7.62
C ARG A 124 6.59 0.37 8.97
N THR A 125 6.29 1.38 9.79
CA THR A 125 5.61 1.15 11.07
C THR A 125 4.20 0.62 10.86
N MET A 126 3.44 1.16 9.91
CA MET A 126 2.09 0.68 9.58
C MET A 126 2.11 -0.78 9.11
N MET A 127 3.02 -1.13 8.20
CA MET A 127 3.18 -2.50 7.70
C MET A 127 3.51 -3.47 8.84
N ALA A 128 4.45 -3.11 9.71
CA ALA A 128 4.80 -3.91 10.88
C ALA A 128 3.60 -4.07 11.84
N ALA A 129 2.87 -3.00 12.12
CA ALA A 129 1.72 -3.01 13.01
C ALA A 129 0.57 -3.90 12.51
N TYR A 130 0.47 -4.11 11.20
CA TYR A 130 -0.58 -4.92 10.57
C TYR A 130 -0.10 -6.23 9.98
N GLY A 131 1.14 -6.65 10.29
CA GLY A 131 1.68 -7.94 9.87
C GLY A 131 1.86 -8.07 8.35
N VAL A 132 2.03 -6.95 7.64
CA VAL A 132 2.28 -6.95 6.20
C VAL A 132 3.76 -7.17 5.95
N LYS A 133 4.10 -8.33 5.39
CA LYS A 133 5.47 -8.64 4.97
C LYS A 133 5.88 -7.72 3.81
N GLY A 134 7.05 -7.10 3.90
CA GLY A 134 7.56 -6.25 2.84
C GLY A 134 8.37 -5.07 3.34
N TYR A 135 8.45 -4.00 2.53
CA TYR A 135 9.17 -2.78 2.88
C TYR A 135 8.59 -1.55 2.18
N ALA A 136 8.99 -0.37 2.65
CA ALA A 136 8.76 0.90 1.96
C ALA A 136 10.09 1.55 1.56
N ARG A 137 10.13 2.23 0.41
CA ARG A 137 11.29 2.96 -0.09
C ARG A 137 10.90 4.28 -0.74
N TYR A 138 11.89 5.15 -0.89
CA TYR A 138 11.75 6.42 -1.59
C TYR A 138 11.97 6.23 -3.08
N VAL A 139 11.03 6.72 -3.88
CA VAL A 139 11.14 6.79 -5.34
C VAL A 139 10.67 8.18 -5.78
N PRO A 140 11.54 9.06 -6.29
CA PRO A 140 11.18 10.43 -6.64
C PRO A 140 10.25 10.56 -7.86
#